data_AF-A0A191YUZ3-F1
#
_entry.id   AF-A0A191YUZ3-F1
#
_cell.length_a   1.000
_cell.length_b   1.000
_cell.length_c   1.000
_cell.angle_alpha   90.00
_cell.angle_beta   90.00
_cell.angle_gamma   90.00
#
_symmetry.space_group_name_H-M   'P 1'
#
loop_
_entity.id
_entity.type
_entity.pdbx_description
1 polymer ?
#
loop_
_entity_poly.entity_id
_entity_poly.type
_entity_poly.pdbx_seq_one_letter_code
_entity_poly.pdbx_strand_id
1 'polypeptide(L)' 'MKSIRAAEKTYRAWSSPILLELKAREHQLDPVDRQALQNVLVERRLLNVGNPSGDDRRKPDPTQGGGQP' A
#
# COMPACT_ATOMS: atom_id res chain seq x y z
N MET A 1 -0.89 -25.18 -7.37
CA MET A 1 0.11 -24.13 -7.07
C MET A 1 -0.60 -22.96 -6.42
N LYS A 2 -0.16 -22.47 -5.25
CA LYS A 2 -0.71 -21.21 -4.71
C LYS A 2 -0.36 -20.11 -5.72
N SER A 3 -1.37 -19.38 -6.20
CA SER A 3 -1.14 -18.27 -7.11
C SER A 3 -0.16 -17.28 -6.46
N ILE A 4 0.84 -16.81 -7.22
CA ILE A 4 1.81 -15.80 -6.77
C ILE A 4 1.09 -14.60 -6.15
N ARG A 5 -0.07 -14.23 -6.71
CA ARG A 5 -0.93 -13.15 -6.20
C ARG A 5 -1.46 -13.41 -4.78
N ALA A 6 -1.79 -14.66 -4.45
CA ALA A 6 -2.26 -15.03 -3.11
C ALA A 6 -1.13 -14.97 -2.09
N ALA A 7 0.08 -15.42 -2.46
CA ALA A 7 1.26 -15.31 -1.62
C ALA A 7 1.63 -13.84 -1.37
N GLU A 8 1.63 -13.01 -2.42
CA GLU A 8 1.91 -11.58 -2.31
C GLU A 8 0.88 -10.87 -1.41
N LYS A 9 -0.42 -11.18 -1.55
CA LYS A 9 -1.47 -10.61 -0.70
C LYS A 9 -1.23 -10.94 0.77
N THR A 10 -0.95 -12.20 1.10
CA THR A 10 -0.69 -12.64 2.47
C THR A 10 0.57 -11.96 3.03
N TYR A 11 1.64 -11.93 2.24
CA TYR A 11 2.88 -11.28 2.63
C TYR A 11 2.68 -9.79 2.91
N ARG A 12 1.99 -9.07 2.03
CA ARG A 12 1.64 -7.65 2.24
C ARG A 12 0.81 -7.47 3.51
N ALA A 13 -0.19 -8.32 3.74
CA ALA A 13 -1.04 -8.23 4.93
C ALA A 13 -0.24 -8.38 6.23
N TRP A 14 0.71 -9.32 6.27
CA TRP A 14 1.51 -9.57 7.48
C TRP A 14 2.66 -8.58 7.68
N SER A 15 3.27 -8.11 6.60
CA SER A 15 4.41 -7.18 6.68
C SER A 15 4.02 -5.72 6.83
N SER A 16 2.81 -5.32 6.41
CA SER A 16 2.33 -3.93 6.57
C SER A 16 2.40 -3.44 8.03
N PRO A 17 1.86 -4.16 9.05
CA PRO A 17 1.96 -3.69 10.43
C PRO A 17 3.41 -3.59 10.92
N ILE A 18 4.28 -4.51 10.49
CA ILE A 18 5.71 -4.49 10.85
C ILE A 18 6.41 -3.25 10.29
N LEU A 19 6.13 -2.90 9.03
CA LEU A 19 6.72 -1.73 8.38
C LEU A 19 6.23 -0.42 8.99
N LEU A 20 4.97 -0.35 9.41
CA LEU A 20 4.41 0.81 10.10
C LEU A 20 5.01 0.96 11.51
N GLU A 21 5.19 -0.14 12.23
CA GLU A 21 5.89 -0.13 13.52
C GLU A 21 7.35 0.32 13.36
N LEU A 22 8.06 -0.19 12.35
CA LEU A 22 9.41 0.28 12.00
C LEU A 22 9.44 1.79 11.70
N LYS A 23 8.40 2.32 11.05
CA LYS A 23 8.29 3.76 10.77
C LYS A 23 8.10 4.56 12.05
N ALA A 24 7.27 4.11 12.98
CA ALA A 24 7.08 4.77 14.26
C ALA A 24 8.38 4.90 15.07
N ARG A 25 9.27 3.90 14.95
CA ARG A 25 10.61 3.90 15.57
C ARG A 25 11.75 4.27 14.63
N GLU A 26 11.48 4.98 13.53
CA GLU A 26 12.52 5.31 12.54
C GLU A 26 13.70 6.09 13.16
N HIS A 27 13.47 6.83 14.24
CA HIS A 27 14.50 7.55 14.98
C HIS A 27 15.59 6.65 15.59
N GLN A 28 15.34 5.34 15.70
CA GLN A 28 16.30 4.34 16.19
C GLN A 28 17.06 3.65 15.06
N LEU A 29 16.65 3.85 13.81
CA LEU A 29 17.30 3.26 12.64
C LEU A 29 18.47 4.12 12.20
N ASP A 30 19.46 3.49 11.56
CA ASP A 30 20.51 4.20 10.86
C ASP A 30 19.94 4.98 9.66
N PRO A 31 20.59 6.07 9.22
CA PRO A 31 20.11 6.88 8.10
C PRO A 31 19.83 6.07 6.82
N VAL A 32 20.65 5.06 6.54
CA VAL A 32 20.49 4.18 5.37
C VAL A 32 19.23 3.32 5.47
N ASP A 33 18.95 2.80 6.65
CA ASP A 33 17.77 1.95 6.91
C ASP A 33 16.49 2.78 6.93
N ARG A 34 16.55 4.02 7.43
CA ARG A 34 15.42 4.97 7.32
C ARG A 34 15.05 5.23 5.87
N GLN A 35 16.04 5.46 5.02
CA GLN A 35 15.81 5.71 3.59
C GLN A 35 15.24 4.46 2.90
N ALA A 36 15.79 3.28 3.18
CA ALA A 36 15.28 2.03 2.65
C ALA A 36 13.83 1.77 3.09
N LEU A 37 13.53 1.98 4.37
CA LEU A 37 12.18 1.86 4.92
C LEU A 37 11.20 2.83 4.25
N GLN A 38 11.61 4.09 4.07
CA GLN A 38 10.81 5.10 3.38
C GLN A 38 10.48 4.68 1.95
N ASN A 39 11.44 4.13 1.21
CA ASN A 39 11.22 3.64 -0.16
C ASN A 39 10.16 2.53 -0.18
N VAL A 40 10.32 1.51 0.67
CA VAL A 40 9.38 0.38 0.76
C VAL A 40 7.97 0.84 1.12
N LEU A 41 7.83 1.80 2.03
CA LEU A 41 6.53 2.35 2.43
C LEU A 41 5.85 3.11 1.29
N VAL A 42 6.61 3.81 0.44
CA VAL A 42 6.10 4.50 -0.75
C VAL A 42 5.69 3.50 -1.83
N GLU A 43 6.56 2.54 -2.16
CA GLU A 43 6.28 1.49 -3.16
C GLU A 43 5.04 0.68 -2.81
N ARG A 44 4.83 0.44 -1.51
CA ARG A 44 3.65 -0.27 -1.00
C ARG A 44 2.44 0.63 -0.75
N ARG A 45 2.57 1.93 -0.98
CA ARG A 45 1.53 2.96 -0.74
C ARG A 45 0.98 2.92 0.69
N LEU A 46 1.86 2.64 1.66
CA LEU A 46 1.54 2.63 3.08
C LEU A 46 1.58 4.04 3.69
N LEU A 47 2.19 5.00 2.99
CA LEU A 47 2.20 6.41 3.38
C LEU A 47 1.37 7.25 2.38
N ASN A 48 0.54 8.14 2.91
CA ASN A 48 -0.14 9.18 2.13
C ASN A 48 0.81 10.36 1.88
N VAL A 49 1.92 10.10 1.19
CA VAL A 49 2.69 11.15 0.53
C VAL A 49 1.95 11.47 -0.77
N GLY A 50 1.43 12.68 -0.91
CA GLY A 50 0.54 13.10 -2.00
C GLY A 50 0.92 12.57 -3.40
N ASN A 51 -0.12 12.20 -4.17
CA ASN A 51 -0.09 11.50 -5.45
C ASN A 51 0.65 12.26 -6.59
N PRO A 52 1.38 11.58 -7.49
CA PRO A 52 1.63 12.15 -8.81
C PRO A 52 0.82 11.52 -9.96
N SER A 53 0.54 10.21 -10.00
CA SER A 53 -0.19 9.59 -11.12
C SER A 53 -0.57 8.14 -10.79
N GLY A 54 -1.83 7.93 -10.46
CA GLY A 54 -2.43 6.62 -10.33
C GLY A 54 -3.87 6.78 -10.74
N ASP A 55 -4.13 6.51 -12.00
CA ASP A 55 -5.46 6.40 -12.59
C ASP A 55 -6.38 5.61 -11.65
N ASP A 56 -7.64 6.00 -11.55
CA ASP A 56 -8.69 5.18 -10.94
C ASP A 56 -8.58 5.03 -9.41
N ARG A 57 -9.02 6.03 -8.64
CA ARG A 57 -10.40 6.01 -8.12
C ARG A 57 -11.02 4.61 -8.25
N ARG A 58 -10.83 3.75 -7.24
CA ARG A 58 -11.88 2.77 -6.87
C ARG A 58 -13.16 3.54 -6.51
N LYS A 59 -13.82 4.12 -7.50
CA LYS A 59 -15.23 4.43 -7.47
C LYS A 59 -15.90 3.21 -8.08
N PRO A 60 -16.61 2.37 -7.32
CA PRO A 60 -17.81 1.83 -7.92
C PRO A 60 -18.64 3.06 -8.31
N ASP A 61 -18.82 3.28 -9.61
CA ASP A 61 -19.79 4.22 -10.12
C ASP A 61 -21.17 3.82 -9.53
N PRO A 62 -21.84 4.67 -8.74
CA PRO A 62 -23.14 4.34 -8.17
C PRO A 62 -24.29 4.50 -9.19
N THR A 63 -24.02 4.67 -10.49
CA THR A 63 -25.03 5.02 -11.50
C THR A 63 -25.27 3.95 -12.58
N GLN A 64 -24.59 2.80 -12.56
CA GLN A 64 -24.94 1.67 -13.44
C GLN A 64 -25.81 0.63 -12.71
N GLY A 65 -27.12 0.84 -12.70
CA GLY A 65 -28.06 -0.22 -12.31
C GLY A 65 -29.48 0.24 -11.99
N GLY A 66 -30.20 0.80 -12.95
CA GLY A 66 -31.64 1.08 -12.81
C GLY A 66 -32.26 1.49 -14.13
N GLY A 67 -32.79 0.50 -14.85
CA GLY A 67 -33.26 0.62 -16.23
C GLY A 67 -34.56 1.42 -16.41
N GLN A 68 -34.63 2.06 -17.57
CA GLN A 68 -35.85 2.28 -18.37
C GLN A 68 -35.65 1.48 -19.68
N PRO A 69 -36.69 1.06 -20.40
CA PRO A 69 -37.95 1.76 -20.67
C PRO A 69 -39.15 1.35 -19.81
#